data_AF-A0A0B7C1G5-F1
#
_entry.id   AF-A0A0B7C1G5-F1
#
_cell.length_a   1.000
_cell.length_b   1.000
_cell.length_c   1.000
_cell.angle_alpha   90.00
_cell.angle_beta   90.00
_cell.angle_gamma   90.00
#
_symmetry.space_group_name_H-M   'P 1'
#
loop_
_entity.id
_entity.type
_entity.pdbx_description
1 polymer ?
#
loop_
_entity_poly.entity_id
_entity_poly.type
_entity_poly.pdbx_seq_one_letter_code
_entity_poly.pdbx_strand_id
1 'polypeptide(L)'
;LQRWLKDLEDQISTDSALQNTLQEKKLQLDRVKVQQLNISSQKSIIDSLNVKAQHLKQSSRDANLGAQISLVVDRYERLAKRAKNLHDQCEKNLQDHQIYRDSYM
;
A
#
# COMPACT_ATOMS: atom_id res chain seq x y z
N LEU A 1 12.85 4.85 6.21
CA LEU A 1 11.37 5.00 6.10
C LEU A 1 10.96 5.92 4.95
N GLN A 2 11.41 7.17 4.90
CA GLN A 2 11.10 8.10 3.78
C GLN A 2 11.39 7.51 2.39
N ARG A 3 12.58 6.92 2.22
CA ARG A 3 12.97 6.21 0.98
C ARG A 3 12.03 5.04 0.66
N TRP A 4 11.79 4.18 1.65
CA TRP A 4 10.88 3.04 1.48
C TRP A 4 9.45 3.46 1.11
N LEU A 5 8.91 4.53 1.69
CA LEU A 5 7.59 5.06 1.32
C LEU A 5 7.56 5.56 -0.13
N LYS A 6 8.64 6.20 -0.59
CA LYS A 6 8.76 6.63 -1.98
C LYS A 6 8.85 5.44 -2.92
N ASP A 7 9.71 4.47 -2.62
CA ASP A 7 9.86 3.25 -3.42
C ASP A 7 8.52 2.49 -3.50
N LEU A 8 7.78 2.41 -2.40
CA LEU A 8 6.44 1.80 -2.36
C LEU A 8 5.43 2.57 -3.23
N GLU A 9 5.46 3.91 -3.19
CA GLU A 9 4.57 4.76 -3.99
C GLU A 9 4.84 4.62 -5.50
N ASP A 10 6.11 4.55 -5.89
CA ASP A 10 6.52 4.33 -7.28
C ASP A 10 6.08 2.95 -7.77
N GLN A 11 6.21 1.92 -6.91
CA GLN A 11 5.76 0.57 -7.19
C GLN A 11 4.22 0.47 -7.33
N ILE A 12 3.45 1.04 -6.38
CA ILE A 12 1.98 1.08 -6.45
C ILE A 12 1.52 1.83 -7.71
N SER A 13 2.23 2.90 -8.10
CA SER A 13 1.92 3.65 -9.32
C SER A 13 2.19 2.81 -10.57
N THR A 14 3.31 2.10 -10.61
CA THR A 14 3.66 1.18 -11.71
C THR A 14 2.63 0.07 -11.84
N ASP A 15 2.28 -0.57 -10.73
CA ASP A 15 1.29 -1.65 -10.71
C ASP A 15 -0.15 -1.14 -10.85
N SER A 16 -0.41 0.17 -10.86
CA SER A 16 -1.74 0.70 -11.20
C SER A 16 -2.01 0.78 -12.69
N ALA A 17 -1.00 0.55 -13.53
CA ALA A 17 -1.17 0.52 -14.99
C ALA A 17 -2.03 -0.68 -15.42
N LEU A 18 -3.01 -0.43 -16.28
CA LEU A 18 -3.87 -1.46 -16.85
C LEU A 18 -3.06 -2.47 -17.67
N GLN A 19 -3.37 -3.74 -17.51
CA GLN A 19 -2.74 -4.85 -18.23
C GLN A 19 -3.70 -5.45 -19.26
N ASN A 20 -3.18 -5.80 -20.43
CA ASN A 20 -4.01 -6.21 -21.57
C ASN A 20 -4.28 -7.72 -21.59
N THR A 21 -3.38 -8.53 -21.03
CA THR A 21 -3.51 -10.00 -21.03
C THR A 21 -3.78 -10.58 -19.64
N LEU A 22 -4.37 -11.78 -19.59
CA LEU A 22 -4.64 -12.49 -18.35
C LEU A 22 -3.35 -12.82 -17.58
N GLN A 23 -2.27 -13.15 -18.28
CA GLN A 23 -0.96 -13.46 -17.69
C GLN A 23 -0.37 -12.22 -17.01
N GLU A 24 -0.44 -11.06 -17.66
CA GLU A 24 0.00 -9.79 -17.07
C GLU A 24 -0.85 -9.41 -15.84
N LYS A 25 -2.17 -9.56 -15.90
CA LYS A 25 -3.06 -9.33 -14.74
C LYS A 25 -2.74 -10.24 -13.55
N LYS A 26 -2.39 -11.51 -13.80
CA LYS A 26 -1.96 -12.44 -12.74
C LYS A 26 -0.63 -12.00 -12.13
N LEU A 27 0.34 -11.63 -12.97
CA LEU A 27 1.64 -11.15 -12.51
C LEU A 27 1.52 -9.85 -11.70
N GLN A 28 0.65 -8.94 -12.13
CA GLN A 28 0.30 -7.73 -11.39
C GLN A 28 -0.28 -8.07 -10.01
N LEU A 29 -1.20 -9.03 -9.93
CA LEU A 29 -1.77 -9.47 -8.66
C LEU A 29 -0.70 -10.03 -7.71
N ASP A 30 0.21 -10.86 -8.22
CA ASP A 30 1.33 -11.40 -7.42
C ASP A 30 2.26 -10.30 -6.91
N ARG A 31 2.60 -9.30 -7.75
CA ARG A 31 3.39 -8.13 -7.33
C ARG A 31 2.71 -7.34 -6.23
N VAL A 32 1.42 -7.05 -6.39
CA VAL A 32 0.62 -6.34 -5.39
C VAL A 32 0.51 -7.14 -4.08
N LYS A 33 0.43 -8.47 -4.13
CA LYS A 33 0.47 -9.34 -2.93
C LYS A 33 1.81 -9.22 -2.19
N VAL A 34 2.92 -9.23 -2.91
CA VAL A 34 4.25 -9.01 -2.30
C VAL A 34 4.35 -7.62 -1.65
N GLN A 35 3.79 -6.59 -2.28
CA GLN A 35 3.72 -5.25 -1.69
C GLN A 35 2.89 -5.22 -0.41
N GLN A 36 1.72 -5.88 -0.38
CA GLN A 36 0.89 -6.00 0.82
C GLN A 36 1.65 -6.62 1.99
N LEU A 37 2.44 -7.68 1.73
CA LEU A 37 3.30 -8.29 2.75
C LEU A 37 4.38 -7.31 3.25
N ASN A 38 5.03 -6.58 2.33
CA ASN A 38 6.04 -5.57 2.68
C ASN A 38 5.46 -4.39 3.47
N ILE A 39 4.24 -3.96 3.14
CA ILE A 39 3.51 -2.93 3.89
C ILE A 39 3.19 -3.44 5.30
N SER A 40 2.73 -4.68 5.40
CA SER A 40 2.35 -5.30 6.67
C SER A 40 3.55 -5.50 7.60
N SER A 41 4.73 -5.86 7.06
CA SER A 41 5.95 -6.01 7.85
C SER A 41 6.42 -4.70 8.48
N GLN A 42 6.19 -3.57 7.79
CA GLN A 42 6.54 -2.24 8.30
C GLN A 42 5.49 -1.66 9.26
N LYS A 43 4.30 -2.27 9.36
CA LYS A 43 3.20 -1.79 10.21
C LYS A 43 3.63 -1.61 11.66
N SER A 44 4.33 -2.59 12.23
CA SER A 44 4.80 -2.54 13.63
C SER A 44 5.72 -1.34 13.91
N ILE A 45 6.58 -1.01 12.95
CA ILE A 45 7.49 0.14 13.06
C ILE A 45 6.71 1.46 12.99
N ILE A 46 5.74 1.56 12.08
CA ILE A 46 4.88 2.74 11.95
C ILE A 46 4.00 2.93 13.20
N ASP A 47 3.42 1.86 13.72
CA ASP A 47 2.60 1.90 14.94
C ASP A 47 3.46 2.35 16.15
N SER A 48 4.67 1.82 16.29
CA SER A 48 5.62 2.26 17.32
C SER A 48 6.02 3.73 17.19
N LEU A 49 6.19 4.23 15.95
CA LEU A 49 6.46 5.63 15.69
C LEU A 49 5.27 6.52 16.05
N ASN A 50 4.05 6.08 15.71
CA ASN A 50 2.83 6.82 16.05
C ASN A 50 2.68 6.97 17.57
N VAL A 51 2.90 5.89 18.34
CA VAL A 51 2.89 5.94 19.81
C VAL A 51 3.92 6.94 20.34
N LYS A 52 5.15 6.91 19.83
CA LYS A 52 6.19 7.89 20.20
C LYS A 52 5.77 9.33 19.86
N ALA A 53 5.15 9.55 18.71
CA ALA A 53 4.66 10.88 18.31
C ALA A 53 3.58 11.40 19.26
N GLN A 54 2.65 10.55 19.70
CA GLN A 54 1.61 10.90 20.67
C GLN A 54 2.22 11.26 22.03
N HIS A 55 3.17 10.47 22.52
CA HIS A 55 3.88 10.77 23.77
C HIS A 55 4.68 12.07 23.70
N LEU A 56 5.37 12.34 22.59
CA LEU A 56 6.13 13.58 22.39
C LEU A 56 5.21 14.80 22.35
N LYS A 57 4.05 14.70 21.70
CA LYS A 57 3.02 15.75 21.69
C LYS A 57 2.49 16.07 23.08
N GLN A 58 2.37 15.05 23.94
CA GLN A 58 1.86 15.21 25.31
C GLN A 58 2.94 15.70 26.30
N SER A 59 4.20 15.30 26.10
CA SER A 59 5.25 15.42 27.11
C SER A 59 6.30 16.51 26.82
N SER A 60 6.34 17.10 25.61
CA SER A 60 7.50 17.92 25.19
C SER A 60 7.17 19.19 24.39
N ARG A 61 8.12 20.15 24.44
CA ARG A 61 8.22 21.36 23.58
C ARG A 61 8.55 21.04 22.11
N ASP A 62 8.82 19.78 21.76
CA ASP A 62 9.20 19.31 20.41
C ASP A 62 7.98 18.93 19.56
N ALA A 63 6.99 19.82 19.48
CA ALA A 63 5.81 19.66 18.64
C ALA A 63 6.17 19.39 17.16
N ASN A 64 7.32 19.90 16.70
CA ASN A 64 7.82 19.71 15.34
C ASN A 64 8.15 18.24 15.04
N LEU A 65 8.82 17.52 15.95
CA LEU A 65 9.17 16.11 15.74
C LEU A 65 7.90 15.24 15.70
N GLY A 66 6.95 15.49 16.59
CA GLY A 66 5.66 14.81 16.60
C GLY A 66 4.85 15.03 15.31
N ALA A 67 4.92 16.25 14.75
CA ALA A 67 4.29 16.56 13.46
C ALA A 67 4.95 15.80 12.30
N GLN A 68 6.30 15.76 12.25
CA GLN A 68 7.02 15.01 11.22
C GLN A 68 6.70 13.52 11.23
N ILE A 69 6.58 12.91 12.42
CA ILE A 69 6.22 11.50 12.54
C ILE A 69 4.77 11.27 12.10
N SER A 70 3.82 12.12 12.49
CA SER A 70 2.43 12.02 12.00
C SER A 70 2.36 12.08 10.48
N LEU A 71 3.12 12.95 9.80
CA LEU A 71 3.15 13.01 8.33
C LEU A 71 3.62 11.68 7.70
N VAL A 72 4.59 11.02 8.32
CA VAL A 72 5.09 9.71 7.86
C VAL A 72 4.04 8.62 8.05
N VAL A 73 3.35 8.61 9.19
CA VAL A 73 2.24 7.68 9.48
C VAL A 73 1.10 7.88 8.49
N ASP A 74 0.64 9.11 8.30
CA ASP A 74 -0.45 9.43 7.36
C ASP A 74 -0.09 9.04 5.93
N ARG A 75 1.16 9.25 5.51
CA ARG A 75 1.64 8.84 4.18
C ARG A 75 1.63 7.31 4.04
N TYR A 76 2.08 6.58 5.05
CA TYR A 76 2.02 5.13 5.07
C TYR A 76 0.58 4.62 4.95
N GLU A 77 -0.36 5.14 5.75
CA GLU A 77 -1.76 4.71 5.73
C GLU A 77 -2.42 4.93 4.37
N ARG A 78 -2.15 6.08 3.73
CA ARG A 78 -2.61 6.35 2.36
C ARG A 78 -2.09 5.34 1.36
N LEU A 79 -0.79 5.01 1.41
CA LEU A 79 -0.18 4.03 0.50
C LEU A 79 -0.73 2.62 0.76
N ALA A 80 -0.89 2.23 2.03
CA ALA A 80 -1.48 0.95 2.41
C ALA A 80 -2.90 0.79 1.86
N LYS A 81 -3.73 1.83 1.99
CA LYS A 81 -5.08 1.86 1.41
C LYS A 81 -5.06 1.76 -0.10
N ARG A 82 -4.15 2.48 -0.77
CA ARG A 82 -4.02 2.46 -2.23
C ARG A 82 -3.60 1.09 -2.76
N ALA A 83 -2.63 0.45 -2.10
CA ALA A 83 -2.21 -0.92 -2.42
C ALA A 83 -3.36 -1.92 -2.25
N LYS A 84 -4.20 -1.74 -1.22
CA LYS A 84 -5.36 -2.61 -0.98
C LYS A 84 -6.42 -2.44 -2.07
N ASN A 85 -6.77 -1.21 -2.41
CA ASN A 85 -7.71 -0.95 -3.50
C ASN A 85 -7.22 -1.50 -4.83
N LEU A 86 -5.92 -1.41 -5.10
CA LEU A 86 -5.31 -1.96 -6.31
C LEU A 86 -5.42 -3.48 -6.35
N HIS A 87 -5.19 -4.15 -5.21
CA HIS A 87 -5.36 -5.59 -5.06
C HIS A 87 -6.79 -6.01 -5.41
N ASP A 88 -7.78 -5.40 -4.75
CA ASP A 88 -9.20 -5.70 -4.94
C ASP A 88 -9.61 -5.48 -6.41
N GLN A 89 -9.09 -4.42 -7.04
CA GLN A 89 -9.35 -4.14 -8.46
C GLN A 89 -8.71 -5.18 -9.38
N CYS A 90 -7.50 -5.66 -9.09
CA CYS A 90 -6.84 -6.71 -9.87
C CYS A 90 -7.58 -8.04 -9.75
N GLU A 91 -8.01 -8.41 -8.54
CA GLU A 91 -8.82 -9.62 -8.31
C GLU A 91 -10.14 -9.56 -9.07
N LYS A 92 -10.86 -8.45 -8.97
CA LYS A 92 -12.11 -8.26 -9.71
C LYS A 92 -11.91 -8.36 -11.23
N ASN A 93 -10.89 -7.72 -11.77
CA ASN A 93 -10.58 -7.79 -13.21
C ASN A 93 -10.25 -9.20 -13.69
N LEU A 94 -9.62 -10.02 -12.85
CA LEU A 94 -9.32 -11.41 -13.16
C LEU A 94 -10.59 -12.27 -13.08
N GLN A 95 -11.40 -12.08 -12.06
CA GLN A 95 -12.67 -12.78 -11.87
C GLN A 95 -13.64 -12.49 -13.01
N ASP A 96 -13.84 -11.21 -13.37
CA ASP A 96 -14.74 -10.80 -14.46
C ASP A 96 -14.30 -11.43 -15.79
N HIS A 97 -12.99 -11.50 -16.04
CA HIS A 97 -12.44 -12.13 -17.25
C HIS A 97 -12.62 -13.66 -17.25
N GLN A 98 -12.48 -14.32 -16.10
CA GLN A 98 -12.75 -15.76 -15.97
C GLN A 98 -14.23 -16.07 -16.21
N ILE A 99 -15.14 -15.32 -15.56
CA ILE A 99 -16.58 -15.48 -15.73
C ILE A 99 -16.99 -15.30 -17.19
N TYR A 100 -16.48 -14.24 -17.85
CA TYR A 100 -16.74 -14.03 -19.28
C TYR A 100 -16.22 -15.19 -20.12
N ARG A 101 -15.02 -15.70 -19.82
CA ARG A 101 -14.47 -16.85 -20.55
C ARG A 101 -15.30 -18.12 -20.36
N ASP A 102 -15.72 -18.44 -19.14
CA ASP A 102 -16.53 -19.62 -18.83
C ASP A 102 -17.99 -19.52 -19.30
N SER A 103 -18.54 -18.29 -19.39
CA SER A 103 -19.93 -18.09 -19.83
C SER A 103 -20.08 -18.06 -21.36
N TYR A 104 -18.99 -17.84 -22.09
CA TYR A 104 -18.99 -17.67 -23.54
C TYR A 104 -18.02 -18.61 -24.29
N MET A 105 -17.41 -19.59 -23.60
CA MET A 105 -16.79 -20.79 -24.19
C MET A 105 -17.71 -21.99 -24.01
#